data_AF-A0A9E5WTI9-F1
#
_entry.id   AF-A0A9E5WTI9-F1
#
_cell.length_a   1.000
_cell.length_b   1.000
_cell.length_c   1.000
_cell.angle_alpha   90.00
_cell.angle_beta   90.00
_cell.angle_gamma   90.00
#
_symmetry.space_group_name_H-M   'P 1'
#
loop_
_entity.id
_entity.type
_entity.pdbx_description
1 polymer ?
#
loop_
_entity_poly.entity_id
_entity_poly.type
_entity_poly.pdbx_seq_one_letter_code
_entity_poly.pdbx_strand_id
1 'polypeptide(L)'
;MRSPEDCLWEESILLVKAESVSEAKCIAERTAKEAETEYVNVLGELVAWKFHCVQSVYEIPVTVEEDMRRWPGVIEVFSRHMRASEANSLLTPLE
;
A
#
# COMPACT_ATOMS: atom_id res chain seq x y z
N MET A 1 1.79 4.30 -26.78
CA MET A 1 2.09 4.79 -25.43
C MET A 1 0.79 4.69 -24.66
N ARG A 2 0.71 3.94 -23.56
CA ARG A 2 -0.51 3.93 -22.73
C ARG A 2 -0.73 5.33 -22.18
N SER A 3 -1.96 5.79 -22.17
CA SER A 3 -2.27 7.04 -21.54
C SER A 3 -2.35 6.85 -20.01
N PRO A 4 -2.10 7.91 -19.21
CA PRO A 4 -2.11 7.79 -17.75
C PRO A 4 -3.42 7.23 -17.18
N GLU A 5 -4.54 7.44 -17.87
CA GLU A 5 -5.85 6.90 -17.52
C GLU A 5 -5.97 5.38 -17.68
N ASP A 6 -5.09 4.75 -18.47
CA ASP A 6 -5.03 3.29 -18.67
C ASP A 6 -4.12 2.59 -17.64
N CYS A 7 -3.50 3.34 -16.73
CA CYS A 7 -2.68 2.77 -15.67
C CYS A 7 -3.56 2.05 -14.63
N LEU A 8 -3.17 0.82 -14.28
CA LEU A 8 -3.73 0.09 -13.15
C LEU A 8 -3.03 0.55 -11.87
N TRP A 9 -3.84 0.70 -10.83
CA TRP A 9 -3.39 1.07 -9.49
C TRP A 9 -3.73 -0.04 -8.51
N GLU A 10 -3.02 -0.08 -7.40
CA GLU A 10 -3.33 -0.94 -6.27
C GLU A 10 -3.39 -0.08 -5.00
N GLU A 11 -4.40 -0.32 -4.19
CA GLU A 11 -4.47 0.16 -2.81
C GLU A 11 -4.32 -1.03 -1.89
N SER A 12 -3.44 -0.92 -0.90
CA SER A 12 -3.25 -1.92 0.15
C SER A 12 -3.31 -1.24 1.53
N ILE A 13 -3.90 -1.93 2.50
CA ILE A 13 -3.91 -1.53 3.90
C ILE A 13 -3.06 -2.53 4.67
N LEU A 14 -2.01 -1.99 5.29
CA LEU A 14 -1.07 -2.75 6.09
C LEU A 14 -1.32 -2.47 7.57
N LEU A 15 -1.45 -3.53 8.36
CA LEU A 15 -1.40 -3.46 9.80
C LEU A 15 0.03 -3.75 10.25
N VAL A 16 0.62 -2.79 10.96
CA VAL A 16 2.02 -2.82 11.38
C VAL A 16 2.13 -2.53 12.87
N LYS A 17 3.12 -3.13 13.51
CA LYS A 17 3.57 -2.74 14.84
C LYS A 17 4.67 -1.70 14.71
N ALA A 18 4.49 -0.55 15.36
CA ALA A 18 5.46 0.54 15.38
C ALA A 18 5.32 1.31 16.70
N GLU A 19 6.41 1.92 17.14
CA GLU A 19 6.49 2.82 18.30
C GLU A 19 6.04 4.24 17.97
N SER A 20 5.90 4.56 16.68
CA SER A 20 5.44 5.87 16.22
C SER A 20 4.79 5.82 14.83
N VAL A 21 4.00 6.84 14.51
CA VAL A 21 3.43 7.05 13.17
C VAL A 21 4.52 7.13 12.10
N SER A 22 5.65 7.77 12.41
CA SER A 22 6.79 7.89 11.49
C SER A 22 7.42 6.53 11.20
N GLU A 23 7.60 5.70 12.22
CA GLU A 23 8.11 4.33 12.03
C GLU A 23 7.12 3.46 11.24
N ALA A 24 5.82 3.55 11.55
CA ALA A 24 4.78 2.83 10.80
C ALA A 24 4.83 3.18 9.31
N LYS A 25 5.00 4.46 8.98
CA LYS A 25 5.18 4.94 7.60
C LYS A 25 6.44 4.35 6.96
N CYS A 26 7.58 4.38 7.65
CA CYS A 26 8.83 3.79 7.14
C CYS A 26 8.70 2.29 6.87
N ILE A 27 8.02 1.55 7.74
CA ILE A 27 7.75 0.12 7.56
C ILE A 27 6.89 -0.08 6.31
N ALA A 28 5.78 0.65 6.17
CA ALA A 28 4.90 0.56 5.02
C ALA A 28 5.60 0.89 3.70
N GLU A 29 6.40 1.96 3.64
CA GLU A 29 7.18 2.33 2.46
C GLU A 29 8.20 1.25 2.07
N ARG A 30 8.89 0.66 3.04
CA ARG A 30 9.83 -0.43 2.79
C ARG A 30 9.11 -1.66 2.25
N THR A 31 8.03 -2.09 2.90
CA THR A 31 7.25 -3.26 2.47
C THR A 31 6.70 -3.06 1.06
N ALA A 32 6.18 -1.87 0.73
CA ALA A 32 5.66 -1.59 -0.60
C ALA A 32 6.77 -1.55 -1.67
N LYS A 33 7.95 -1.04 -1.34
CA LYS A 33 9.13 -1.09 -2.25
C LYS A 33 9.62 -2.51 -2.48
N GLU A 34 9.61 -3.35 -1.45
CA GLU A 34 9.97 -4.78 -1.56
C GLU A 34 8.94 -5.57 -2.39
N ALA A 35 7.69 -5.11 -2.44
CA ALA A 35 6.63 -5.70 -3.26
C ALA A 35 6.64 -5.22 -4.73
N GLU A 36 7.50 -4.25 -5.10
CA GLU A 36 7.63 -3.85 -6.50
C GLU A 36 8.04 -5.05 -7.36
N THR A 37 7.37 -5.21 -8.49
CA THR A 37 7.62 -6.34 -9.38
C THR A 37 7.41 -5.94 -10.84
N GLU A 38 8.04 -6.68 -11.74
CA GLU A 38 7.83 -6.56 -13.17
C GLU A 38 7.61 -7.94 -13.79
N TYR A 39 6.67 -8.02 -14.71
CA TYR A 39 6.39 -9.24 -15.45
C TYR A 39 5.77 -8.94 -16.81
N VAL A 40 5.87 -9.90 -17.73
CA VAL A 40 5.17 -9.86 -19.00
C VAL A 40 3.82 -10.58 -18.83
N ASN A 41 2.73 -9.89 -19.14
CA ASN A 41 1.39 -10.47 -19.02
C ASN A 41 1.07 -11.44 -20.17
N VAL A 42 -0.12 -12.05 -20.13
CA VAL A 42 -0.58 -13.01 -21.15
C VAL A 42 -0.74 -12.42 -22.56
N LEU A 43 -0.77 -11.09 -22.68
CA LEU A 43 -0.85 -10.36 -23.95
C LEU A 43 0.53 -9.96 -24.49
N GLY A 44 1.62 -10.33 -23.79
CA GLY A 44 2.98 -9.95 -24.15
C GLY A 44 3.37 -8.52 -23.74
N GLU A 45 2.58 -7.88 -22.87
CA GLU A 45 2.84 -6.52 -22.40
C GLU A 45 3.66 -6.53 -21.11
N LEU A 46 4.66 -5.65 -21.03
CA LEU A 46 5.40 -5.41 -19.79
C LEU A 46 4.52 -4.65 -18.79
N VAL A 47 4.30 -5.25 -17.62
CA VAL A 47 3.64 -4.66 -16.46
C VAL A 47 4.68 -4.44 -15.38
N ALA A 48 4.78 -3.21 -14.87
CA ALA A 48 5.66 -2.85 -13.78
C ALA A 48 4.85 -2.23 -12.66
N TRP A 49 4.81 -2.90 -11.51
CA TRP A 49 4.21 -2.39 -10.28
C TRP A 49 5.27 -1.59 -9.52
N LYS A 50 4.98 -0.31 -9.31
CA LYS A 50 5.88 0.64 -8.66
C LYS A 50 5.19 1.32 -7.50
N PHE A 51 5.90 1.45 -6.38
CA PHE A 51 5.40 2.12 -5.21
C PHE A 51 5.19 3.61 -5.52
N HIS A 52 3.99 4.13 -5.23
CA HIS A 52 3.67 5.53 -5.39
C HIS A 52 3.86 6.33 -4.10
N CYS A 53 3.03 6.05 -3.08
CA CYS A 53 3.12 6.73 -1.79
C CYS A 53 2.37 5.96 -0.68
N VAL A 54 2.64 6.32 0.57
CA VAL A 54 1.75 6.01 1.71
C VAL A 54 0.76 7.17 1.84
N GLN A 55 -0.51 6.91 1.54
CA GLN A 55 -1.57 7.93 1.55
C GLN A 55 -1.89 8.41 2.97
N SER A 56 -2.05 7.49 3.91
CA SER A 56 -2.48 7.78 5.28
C SER A 56 -1.93 6.76 6.27
N VAL A 57 -1.83 7.16 7.54
CA VAL A 57 -1.45 6.28 8.66
C VAL A 57 -2.38 6.58 9.82
N TYR A 58 -3.00 5.53 10.35
CA TYR A 58 -3.92 5.63 11.48
C TYR A 58 -3.40 4.81 12.64
N GLU A 59 -3.36 5.44 13.82
CA GLU A 59 -2.98 4.75 15.06
C GLU A 59 -4.16 3.94 15.60
N ILE A 60 -3.91 2.68 15.93
CA ILE A 60 -4.87 1.83 16.63
C ILE A 60 -4.34 1.64 18.06
N PRO A 61 -4.97 2.24 19.07
CA PRO A 61 -4.53 2.07 20.45
C PRO A 61 -4.76 0.62 20.87
N VAL A 62 -3.68 -0.07 21.24
CA VAL A 62 -3.75 -1.45 21.73
C VAL A 62 -3.85 -1.42 23.24
N THR A 63 -4.91 -2.04 23.78
CA THR A 63 -5.17 -2.08 25.23
C THR A 63 -4.58 -3.31 25.92
N VAL A 64 -4.09 -4.30 25.16
CA VAL A 64 -3.61 -5.59 25.70
C VAL A 64 -2.23 -5.92 25.12
N GLU A 65 -1.18 -5.81 25.94
CA GLU A 65 0.20 -6.08 25.52
C GLU A 65 0.44 -7.52 25.04
N GLU A 66 -0.37 -8.48 25.50
CA GLU A 66 -0.22 -9.91 25.19
C GLU A 66 -0.47 -10.21 23.71
N ASP A 67 -1.42 -9.52 23.07
CA ASP A 67 -1.72 -9.65 21.64
C ASP A 67 -0.56 -9.13 20.77
N MET A 68 0.17 -8.11 21.25
CA MET A 68 1.32 -7.54 20.53
C MET A 68 2.61 -8.37 20.62
N ARG A 69 2.72 -9.31 21.56
CA ARG A 69 3.91 -10.19 21.65
C ARG A 69 3.89 -11.31 20.61
N ARG A 70 2.70 -11.70 20.14
CA ARG A 70 2.52 -12.72 19.11
C ARG A 70 2.40 -12.14 17.70
N TRP A 71 2.63 -10.84 17.56
CA TRP A 71 2.47 -10.12 16.31
C TRP A 71 3.49 -10.60 15.25
N PRO A 72 3.05 -11.11 14.09
CA PRO A 72 3.92 -11.75 13.12
C PRO A 72 4.76 -10.79 12.26
N GLY A 73 4.57 -9.46 12.38
CA GLY A 73 5.35 -8.47 11.64
C GLY A 73 4.51 -7.47 10.86
N VAL A 74 4.44 -7.59 9.54
CA VAL A 74 3.55 -6.79 8.69
C VAL A 74 2.43 -7.70 8.20
N ILE A 75 1.19 -7.26 8.32
CA ILE A 75 0.02 -8.00 7.83
C ILE A 75 -0.71 -7.11 6.83
N GLU A 76 -0.83 -7.57 5.58
CA GLU A 76 -1.81 -6.98 4.67
C GLU A 76 -3.20 -7.45 5.07
N VAL A 77 -4.07 -6.49 5.42
CA VAL A 77 -5.45 -6.79 5.84
C VAL A 77 -6.46 -6.58 4.72
N PHE A 78 -6.08 -5.82 3.69
CA PHE A 78 -6.92 -5.50 2.55
C PHE A 78 -6.05 -5.08 1.36
N SER A 79 -6.46 -5.48 0.16
CA SER A 79 -5.95 -4.93 -1.10
C SER A 79 -7.01 -4.94 -2.20
N ARG A 80 -6.91 -3.98 -3.12
CA ARG A 80 -7.74 -3.94 -4.33
C ARG A 80 -7.01 -3.27 -5.50
N HIS A 81 -7.38 -3.68 -6.70
CA HIS A 81 -6.99 -2.97 -7.92
C HIS A 81 -7.97 -1.81 -8.20
N MET A 82 -7.44 -0.72 -8.74
CA MET A 82 -8.18 0.51 -9.03
C MET A 82 -7.85 1.04 -10.41
N ARG A 83 -8.79 1.78 -10.99
CA ARG A 83 -8.55 2.60 -12.18
C ARG A 83 -7.89 3.92 -11.78
N ALA A 84 -7.21 4.56 -12.73
CA ALA A 84 -6.57 5.85 -12.53
C ALA A 84 -7.52 6.92 -11.96
N SER A 85 -8.78 6.95 -12.37
CA SER A 85 -9.77 7.90 -11.84
C SER A 85 -10.06 7.70 -10.34
N GLU A 86 -10.10 6.45 -9.88
CA GLU A 86 -10.35 6.10 -8.48
C GLU A 86 -9.11 6.46 -7.64
N ALA A 87 -7.91 6.14 -8.13
CA ALA A 87 -6.65 6.51 -7.50
C ALA A 87 -6.51 8.04 -7.37
N ASN A 88 -6.82 8.79 -8.43
CA ASN A 88 -6.80 10.26 -8.39
C ASN A 88 -7.79 10.82 -7.36
N SER A 89 -8.99 10.24 -7.24
CA SER A 89 -9.96 10.64 -6.22
C SER A 89 -9.46 10.39 -4.79
N LEU A 90 -8.67 9.34 -4.56
CA LEU A 90 -8.08 9.05 -3.25
C LEU A 90 -6.90 9.96 -2.93
N LEU A 91 -6.08 10.28 -3.94
CA LEU A 91 -4.88 11.12 -3.78
C LEU A 91 -5.19 12.63 -3.71
N THR A 92 -6.42 13.03 -4.05
CA THR A 92 -6.88 14.42 -4.01
C THR A 92 -8.02 14.54 -2.99
N PRO A 93 -7.72 14.83 -1.70
CA PRO A 93 -8.76 15.05 -0.71
C PRO A 93 -9.70 16.18 -1.15
N LEU A 94 -11.00 16.00 -0.96
CA LEU A 94 -11.98 17.08 -1.16
C LEU A 94 -11.70 18.17 -0.12
N GLU A 95 -11.50 19.40 -0.57
CA GLU A 95 -11.34 20.59 0.29
C GLU A 95 -12.57 20.84 1.19
#